data_AF-A0A846DV26-F1
#
_entry.id   AF-A0A846DV26-F1
#
_cell.length_a   1.000
_cell.length_b   1.000
_cell.length_c   1.000
_cell.angle_alpha   90.00
_cell.angle_beta   90.00
_cell.angle_gamma   90.00
#
_symmetry.space_group_name_H-M   'P 1'
#
loop_
_entity.id
_entity.type
_entity.pdbx_description
1 polymer ?
#
loop_
_entity_poly.entity_id
_entity_poly.type
_entity_poly.pdbx_seq_one_letter_code
_entity_poly.pdbx_strand_id
1 'polypeptide(L)'
;MPSGKQILQSVLAELSQSEQTEDSLDFISDRVRAALLINCSTASETWFTVEKMGWISEYEDDELIKQGLGIKSKRIFLSDLFEYLVEDGIIPESVKRRFPDLSQEEFNDATFIIWHILSSLQYWKELSVVENGGVLALKDREKMIESYLRELSLFKENSYEYLGLENPNSNG
;
A
#
# COMPACT_ATOMS: atom_id res chain seq x y z
N MET A 1 4.05 23.62 -12.60
CA MET A 1 4.85 22.39 -12.74
C MET A 1 4.38 21.42 -11.66
N PRO A 2 4.07 20.15 -11.97
CA PRO A 2 3.68 19.18 -10.95
C PRO A 2 4.85 18.93 -9.98
N SER A 3 4.55 18.71 -8.71
CA SER A 3 5.55 18.33 -7.70
C SER A 3 5.99 16.88 -7.88
N GLY A 4 7.19 16.53 -7.40
CA GLY A 4 7.69 15.15 -7.46
C GLY A 4 6.75 14.14 -6.79
N LYS A 5 6.10 14.53 -5.68
CA LYS A 5 5.07 13.73 -5.01
C LYS A 5 3.90 13.42 -5.95
N GLN A 6 3.38 14.42 -6.66
CA GLN A 6 2.27 14.22 -7.61
C GLN A 6 2.68 13.30 -8.76
N ILE A 7 3.93 13.42 -9.24
CA ILE A 7 4.45 12.56 -10.31
C ILE A 7 4.55 11.11 -9.83
N LEU A 8 5.18 10.87 -8.66
CA LEU A 8 5.30 9.52 -8.11
C LEU A 8 3.95 8.87 -7.85
N GLN A 9 3.04 9.59 -7.20
CA GLN A 9 1.68 9.08 -6.92
C GLN A 9 0.92 8.77 -8.21
N SER A 10 1.04 9.62 -9.24
CA SER A 10 0.39 9.37 -10.53
C SER A 10 0.92 8.12 -11.22
N VAL A 11 2.23 7.90 -11.21
CA VAL A 11 2.84 6.71 -11.82
C VAL A 11 2.43 5.45 -11.07
N LEU A 12 2.50 5.45 -9.73
CA LEU A 12 2.13 4.27 -8.94
C LEU A 12 0.65 3.93 -9.07
N ALA A 13 -0.24 4.94 -9.09
CA ALA A 13 -1.67 4.73 -9.26
C ALA A 13 -2.04 4.19 -10.65
N GLU A 14 -1.34 4.61 -11.71
CA GLU A 14 -1.51 4.05 -13.06
C GLU A 14 -1.15 2.56 -13.07
N LEU A 15 0.00 2.21 -12.48
CA LEU A 15 0.54 0.85 -12.52
C LEU A 15 -0.20 -0.13 -11.60
N SER A 16 -0.67 0.32 -10.44
CA SER A 16 -1.43 -0.55 -9.52
C SER A 16 -2.77 -0.99 -10.08
N GLN A 17 -3.25 -0.33 -11.13
CA GLN A 17 -4.58 -0.54 -11.72
C GLN A 17 -4.53 -1.26 -13.08
N SER A 18 -3.35 -1.68 -13.54
CA SER A 18 -3.19 -2.25 -14.88
C SER A 18 -2.07 -3.26 -14.96
N GLU A 19 -2.40 -4.45 -15.46
CA GLU A 19 -1.44 -5.50 -15.78
C GLU A 19 -0.41 -5.00 -16.80
N GLN A 20 0.86 -5.24 -16.51
CA GLN A 20 1.99 -4.94 -17.38
C GLN A 20 2.53 -6.23 -18.00
N THR A 21 2.85 -6.18 -19.29
CA THR A 21 3.45 -7.32 -19.98
C THR A 21 4.93 -7.45 -19.61
N GLU A 22 5.48 -8.65 -19.74
CA GLU A 22 6.90 -8.89 -19.44
C GLU A 22 7.82 -7.99 -20.29
N ASP A 23 7.49 -7.82 -21.58
CA ASP A 23 8.21 -6.93 -22.50
C ASP A 23 8.21 -5.44 -22.07
N SER A 24 7.23 -5.01 -21.27
CA SER A 24 7.14 -3.61 -20.82
C SER A 24 7.81 -3.37 -19.47
N LEU A 25 8.12 -4.42 -18.69
CA LEU A 25 8.58 -4.29 -17.30
C LEU A 25 9.86 -3.46 -17.14
N ASP A 26 10.79 -3.54 -18.09
CA ASP A 26 12.01 -2.74 -18.03
C ASP A 26 11.71 -1.23 -18.17
N PHE A 27 10.89 -0.87 -19.16
CA PHE A 27 10.45 0.50 -19.35
C PHE A 27 9.60 1.02 -18.18
N ILE A 28 8.68 0.20 -17.66
CA ILE A 28 7.89 0.57 -16.47
C ILE A 28 8.79 0.74 -15.25
N SER A 29 9.77 -0.13 -15.06
CA SER A 29 10.75 0.00 -14.00
C SER A 29 11.57 1.29 -14.12
N ASP A 30 11.97 1.70 -15.32
CA ASP A 30 12.63 3.00 -15.56
C ASP A 30 11.71 4.17 -15.20
N ARG A 31 10.43 4.12 -15.57
CA ARG A 31 9.43 5.15 -15.22
C ARG A 31 9.30 5.30 -13.71
N VAL A 32 9.19 4.19 -12.98
CA VAL A 32 9.12 4.18 -11.52
C VAL A 32 10.39 4.76 -10.91
N ARG A 33 11.58 4.35 -11.39
CA ARG A 33 12.86 4.86 -10.91
C ARG A 33 13.00 6.37 -11.13
N ALA A 34 12.63 6.86 -12.32
CA ALA A 34 12.62 8.29 -12.61
C ALA A 34 11.67 9.04 -11.66
N ALA A 35 10.47 8.52 -11.41
CA ALA A 35 9.51 9.13 -10.50
C ALA A 35 10.02 9.17 -9.04
N LEU A 36 10.69 8.11 -8.59
CA LEU A 36 11.35 8.05 -7.28
C LEU A 36 12.46 9.08 -7.16
N LEU A 37 13.30 9.26 -8.19
CA LEU A 37 14.38 10.26 -8.18
C LEU A 37 13.82 11.69 -8.12
N ILE A 38 12.75 11.97 -8.87
CA ILE A 38 12.11 13.29 -8.87
C ILE A 38 11.46 13.58 -7.50
N ASN A 39 10.90 12.58 -6.84
CA ASN A 39 10.25 12.75 -5.54
C ASN A 39 11.22 12.76 -4.35
N CYS A 40 12.16 11.81 -4.28
CA CYS A 40 12.99 11.59 -3.11
C CYS A 40 14.18 12.54 -3.07
N SER A 41 15.09 12.45 -4.06
CA SER A 41 16.30 13.25 -4.19
C SER A 41 17.06 12.83 -5.44
N THR A 42 17.83 13.75 -6.01
CA THR A 42 18.80 13.47 -7.09
C THR A 42 20.24 13.31 -6.58
N ALA A 43 20.44 13.23 -5.25
CA ALA A 43 21.74 12.97 -4.65
C ALA A 43 22.29 11.59 -5.06
N SER A 44 23.60 11.45 -5.19
CA SER A 44 24.26 10.24 -5.71
C SER A 44 23.86 8.94 -4.99
N GLU A 45 23.68 8.98 -3.67
CA GLU A 45 23.23 7.82 -2.87
C GLU A 45 21.82 7.35 -3.24
N THR A 46 20.95 8.27 -3.64
CA THR A 46 19.58 7.96 -4.05
C THR A 46 19.57 7.23 -5.39
N TRP A 47 20.47 7.57 -6.32
CA TRP A 47 20.62 6.84 -7.58
C TRP A 47 20.97 5.37 -7.35
N PHE A 48 21.93 5.08 -6.46
CA PHE A 48 22.30 3.69 -6.14
C PHE A 48 21.19 2.92 -5.42
N THR A 49 20.34 3.61 -4.66
CA THR A 49 19.19 3.01 -3.99
C THR A 49 18.09 2.68 -5.00
N VAL A 50 17.71 3.67 -5.81
CA VAL A 50 16.62 3.58 -6.78
C VAL A 50 16.94 2.56 -7.87
N GLU A 51 18.21 2.44 -8.30
CA GLU A 51 18.61 1.48 -9.34
C GLU A 51 18.34 0.01 -8.96
N LYS A 52 18.28 -0.30 -7.67
CA LYS A 52 17.96 -1.66 -7.20
C LYS A 52 16.46 -1.96 -7.23
N MET A 53 15.63 -0.94 -7.39
CA MET A 53 14.17 -1.02 -7.37
C MET A 53 13.62 -1.22 -8.78
N GLY A 54 12.46 -1.85 -8.88
CA GLY A 54 11.74 -1.99 -10.14
C GLY A 54 10.29 -2.40 -9.93
N TRP A 55 9.53 -2.38 -11.02
CA TRP A 55 8.22 -3.01 -11.08
C TRP A 55 8.43 -4.48 -11.43
N ILE A 56 8.04 -5.38 -10.53
CA ILE A 56 8.28 -6.82 -10.66
C ILE A 56 6.94 -7.57 -10.74
N SER A 57 7.00 -8.79 -11.28
CA SER A 57 5.86 -9.71 -11.38
C SER A 57 6.08 -10.97 -10.54
N GLU A 58 4.99 -11.53 -10.05
CA GLU A 58 4.90 -12.83 -9.40
C GLU A 58 3.94 -13.72 -10.17
N TYR A 59 4.35 -14.96 -10.39
CA TYR A 59 3.60 -15.97 -11.13
C TYR A 59 3.47 -17.24 -10.31
N GLU A 60 2.31 -17.88 -10.39
CA GLU A 60 2.02 -19.22 -9.87
C GLU A 60 1.41 -20.05 -11.01
N ASP A 61 1.95 -21.23 -11.29
CA ASP A 61 1.51 -22.10 -12.40
C ASP A 61 1.37 -21.37 -13.77
N ASP A 62 2.35 -20.52 -14.10
CA ASP A 62 2.38 -19.65 -15.30
C ASP A 62 1.28 -18.56 -15.36
N GLU A 63 0.46 -18.42 -14.31
CA GLU A 63 -0.52 -17.36 -14.18
C GLU A 63 0.05 -16.20 -13.37
N LEU A 64 -0.17 -14.97 -13.86
CA LEU A 64 0.22 -13.77 -13.11
C LEU A 64 -0.64 -13.65 -11.86
N ILE A 65 -0.01 -13.51 -10.70
CA ILE A 65 -0.71 -13.31 -9.41
C ILE A 65 -0.67 -11.83 -9.00
N LYS A 66 0.51 -11.23 -9.07
CA LYS A 66 0.76 -9.88 -8.52
C LYS A 66 1.84 -9.14 -9.29
N GLN A 67 1.71 -7.81 -9.38
CA GLN A 67 2.78 -6.93 -9.83
C GLN A 67 2.90 -5.70 -8.94
N GLY A 68 4.10 -5.14 -8.82
CA GLY A 68 4.32 -4.04 -7.88
C GLY A 68 5.76 -3.63 -7.71
N LEU A 69 5.97 -2.64 -6.85
CA LEU A 69 7.31 -2.14 -6.52
C LEU A 69 8.08 -3.16 -5.66
N GLY A 70 9.31 -3.48 -6.07
CA GLY A 70 10.16 -4.41 -5.35
C GLY A 70 11.65 -4.31 -5.69
N ILE A 71 12.44 -5.15 -5.02
CA ILE A 71 13.87 -5.30 -5.25
C ILE A 71 14.07 -6.22 -6.47
N LYS A 72 14.35 -5.63 -7.64
CA LYS A 72 14.38 -6.33 -8.94
C LYS A 72 15.25 -7.59 -8.91
N SER A 73 16.46 -7.48 -8.37
CA SER A 73 17.44 -8.59 -8.34
C SER A 73 17.05 -9.76 -7.43
N LYS A 74 16.11 -9.55 -6.51
CA LYS A 74 15.67 -10.57 -5.54
C LYS A 74 14.24 -11.01 -5.74
N ARG A 75 13.46 -10.30 -6.58
CA ARG A 75 12.02 -10.51 -6.77
C ARG A 75 11.26 -10.47 -5.44
N ILE A 76 11.62 -9.52 -4.58
CA ILE A 76 10.96 -9.28 -3.28
C ILE A 76 10.17 -7.98 -3.38
N PHE A 77 8.86 -8.04 -3.16
CA PHE A 77 8.04 -6.83 -3.10
C PHE A 77 8.29 -6.05 -1.82
N LEU A 78 8.11 -4.72 -1.86
CA LEU A 78 8.28 -3.88 -0.68
C LEU A 78 7.22 -4.14 0.39
N SER A 79 5.98 -4.49 0.00
CA SER A 79 4.91 -4.90 0.92
C SER A 79 5.31 -6.15 1.70
N ASP A 80 5.79 -7.16 0.99
CA ASP A 80 6.12 -8.47 1.56
C ASP A 80 7.33 -8.33 2.49
N LEU A 81 8.35 -7.55 2.07
CA LEU A 81 9.47 -7.22 2.93
C LEU A 81 9.02 -6.51 4.21
N PHE A 82 8.08 -5.56 4.11
CA PHE A 82 7.55 -4.88 5.28
C PHE A 82 6.79 -5.83 6.21
N GLU A 83 5.97 -6.72 5.65
CA GLU A 83 5.23 -7.75 6.38
C GLU A 83 6.19 -8.63 7.21
N TYR A 84 7.24 -9.16 6.58
CA TYR A 84 8.27 -9.93 7.29
C TYR A 84 9.02 -9.13 8.37
N LEU A 85 9.15 -7.80 8.21
CA LEU A 85 9.79 -6.96 9.24
C LEU A 85 8.93 -6.77 10.48
N VAL A 86 7.61 -6.98 10.38
CA VAL A 86 6.65 -6.74 11.46
C VAL A 86 5.89 -8.00 11.89
N GLU A 87 6.17 -9.16 11.27
CA GLU A 87 5.47 -10.42 11.45
C GLU A 87 5.36 -10.88 12.91
N ASP A 88 6.45 -10.75 13.68
CA ASP A 88 6.47 -11.12 15.10
C ASP A 88 5.56 -10.23 15.97
N GLY A 89 5.07 -9.12 15.42
CA GLY A 89 4.34 -8.07 16.13
C GLY A 89 5.19 -7.31 17.15
N ILE A 90 6.41 -7.73 17.44
CA ILE A 90 7.21 -7.14 18.53
C ILE A 90 7.62 -5.71 18.16
N ILE A 91 7.26 -4.74 19.02
CA ILE A 91 7.70 -3.34 18.85
C ILE A 91 9.23 -3.29 18.91
N PRO A 92 9.94 -2.81 17.86
CA PRO A 92 11.39 -2.70 17.89
C PRO A 92 11.88 -1.76 18.99
N GLU A 93 13.03 -2.06 19.60
CA GLU A 93 13.59 -1.25 20.71
C GLU A 93 13.85 0.22 20.33
N SER A 94 14.18 0.48 19.07
CA SER A 94 14.31 1.85 18.54
C SER A 94 12.97 2.61 18.56
N VAL A 95 11.87 1.91 18.26
CA VAL A 95 10.51 2.46 18.27
C VAL A 95 10.04 2.67 19.71
N LYS A 96 10.20 1.67 20.59
CA LYS A 96 9.87 1.80 22.03
C LYS A 96 10.59 2.97 22.69
N ARG A 97 11.87 3.16 22.38
CA ARG A 97 12.66 4.29 22.92
C ARG A 97 12.11 5.64 22.48
N ARG A 98 11.56 5.72 21.26
CA ARG A 98 11.02 6.96 20.69
C ARG A 98 9.58 7.22 21.12
N PHE A 99 8.79 6.16 21.29
CA PHE A 99 7.37 6.19 21.62
C PHE A 99 7.10 5.21 22.78
N PRO A 100 7.50 5.56 24.01
CA PRO A 100 7.44 4.65 25.16
C PRO A 100 6.00 4.29 25.59
N ASP A 101 5.03 5.13 25.24
CA ASP A 101 3.62 4.94 25.59
C ASP A 101 2.84 4.16 24.51
N LEU A 102 3.50 3.79 23.40
CA LEU A 102 2.87 3.01 22.33
C LEU A 102 2.57 1.59 22.80
N SER A 103 1.29 1.23 22.81
CA SER A 103 0.88 -0.13 23.15
C SER A 103 1.15 -1.12 22.02
N GLN A 104 1.14 -2.41 22.38
CA GLN A 104 1.32 -3.50 21.42
C GLN A 104 0.17 -3.57 20.40
N GLU A 105 -1.05 -3.26 20.83
CA GLU A 105 -2.24 -3.21 19.98
C GLU A 105 -2.14 -2.08 18.96
N GLU A 106 -1.84 -0.85 19.40
CA GLU A 106 -1.66 0.30 18.51
C GLU A 106 -0.53 0.09 17.50
N PHE A 107 0.56 -0.57 17.90
CA PHE A 107 1.63 -0.91 16.98
C PHE A 107 1.17 -1.89 15.90
N ASN A 108 0.48 -2.97 16.30
CA ASN A 108 -0.04 -3.96 15.37
C ASN A 108 -1.03 -3.32 14.38
N ASP A 109 -1.97 -2.52 14.88
CA ASP A 109 -2.95 -1.78 14.07
C ASP A 109 -2.25 -0.83 13.08
N ALA A 110 -1.25 -0.08 13.55
CA ALA A 110 -0.49 0.82 12.68
C ALA A 110 0.26 0.07 11.58
N THR A 111 0.92 -1.06 11.91
CA THR A 111 1.62 -1.88 10.93
C THR A 111 0.67 -2.51 9.92
N PHE A 112 -0.51 -2.95 10.36
CA PHE A 112 -1.56 -3.47 9.48
C PHE A 112 -2.02 -2.42 8.46
N ILE A 113 -2.26 -1.18 8.92
CA ILE A 113 -2.64 -0.07 8.02
C ILE A 113 -1.51 0.30 7.06
N ILE A 114 -0.25 0.35 7.53
CA ILE A 114 0.92 0.62 6.67
C ILE A 114 1.04 -0.45 5.57
N TRP A 115 0.88 -1.73 5.92
CA TRP A 115 0.89 -2.82 4.96
C TRP A 115 -0.19 -2.61 3.89
N HIS A 116 -1.44 -2.31 4.28
CA HIS A 116 -2.51 -2.04 3.30
C HIS A 116 -2.22 -0.86 2.39
N ILE A 117 -1.60 0.21 2.90
CA ILE A 117 -1.17 1.34 2.08
C ILE A 117 -0.12 0.89 1.06
N LEU A 118 0.87 0.09 1.47
CA LEU A 118 1.90 -0.43 0.56
C LEU A 118 1.30 -1.39 -0.47
N SER A 119 0.43 -2.31 -0.05
CA SER A 119 -0.23 -3.28 -0.92
C SER A 119 -1.19 -2.61 -1.91
N SER A 120 -1.77 -1.45 -1.57
CA SER A 120 -2.61 -0.67 -2.51
C SER A 120 -1.85 -0.12 -3.72
N LEU A 121 -0.51 -0.10 -3.67
CA LEU A 121 0.36 0.32 -4.76
C LEU A 121 0.70 -0.84 -5.70
N GLN A 122 0.08 -2.00 -5.51
CA GLN A 122 0.31 -3.21 -6.29
C GLN A 122 -0.91 -3.55 -7.12
N TYR A 123 -0.66 -4.19 -8.25
CA TYR A 123 -1.69 -4.83 -9.07
C TYR A 123 -1.87 -6.28 -8.62
N TRP A 124 -3.11 -6.68 -8.40
CA TRP A 124 -3.49 -8.04 -8.03
C TRP A 124 -4.39 -8.63 -9.11
N LYS A 125 -4.05 -9.80 -9.63
CA LYS A 125 -4.82 -10.44 -10.71
C LYS A 125 -6.23 -10.77 -10.28
N GLU A 126 -6.41 -11.24 -9.04
CA GLU A 126 -7.74 -11.56 -8.48
C GLU A 126 -8.67 -10.33 -8.42
N LEU A 127 -8.10 -9.13 -8.31
CA LEU A 127 -8.85 -7.87 -8.27
C LEU A 127 -9.07 -7.27 -9.66
N SER A 128 -8.53 -7.87 -10.73
CA SER A 128 -8.56 -7.27 -12.07
C SER A 128 -9.96 -6.93 -12.57
N VAL A 129 -10.99 -7.62 -12.08
CA VAL A 129 -12.40 -7.39 -12.43
C VAL A 129 -12.98 -6.11 -11.83
N VAL A 130 -12.40 -5.60 -10.74
CA VAL A 130 -12.78 -4.33 -10.11
C VAL A 130 -11.81 -3.20 -10.42
N GLU A 131 -10.60 -3.52 -10.90
CA GLU A 131 -9.66 -2.53 -11.44
C GLU A 131 -10.22 -1.92 -12.73
N ASN A 132 -10.74 -0.70 -12.66
CA ASN A 132 -11.37 -0.02 -13.80
C ASN A 132 -10.33 0.61 -14.76
N GLY A 133 -9.20 -0.07 -14.99
CA GLY A 133 -8.08 0.43 -15.80
C GLY A 133 -7.56 1.80 -15.34
N GLY A 134 -7.63 2.09 -14.04
CA GLY A 134 -7.20 3.36 -13.45
C GLY A 134 -8.18 4.52 -13.63
N VAL A 135 -9.37 4.30 -14.22
CA VAL A 135 -10.38 5.35 -14.39
C VAL A 135 -11.17 5.52 -13.08
N LEU A 136 -10.77 6.52 -12.29
CA LEU A 136 -11.47 6.90 -11.07
C LEU A 136 -12.59 7.91 -11.38
N ALA A 137 -13.84 7.45 -11.36
CA ALA A 137 -15.00 8.33 -11.44
C ALA A 137 -15.11 9.17 -10.16
N LEU A 138 -14.62 10.42 -10.22
CA LEU A 138 -14.50 11.30 -9.04
C LEU A 138 -15.82 11.45 -8.27
N LYS A 139 -16.97 11.49 -8.97
CA LYS A 139 -18.28 11.55 -8.31
C LYS A 139 -18.61 10.29 -7.51
N ASP A 140 -18.27 9.12 -8.04
CA ASP A 140 -18.55 7.85 -7.36
C ASP A 140 -17.59 7.65 -6.20
N ARG A 141 -16.33 8.08 -6.34
CA ARG A 141 -15.37 8.18 -5.23
C ARG A 141 -15.93 9.00 -4.07
N GLU A 142 -16.38 10.23 -4.32
CA GLU A 142 -16.94 11.09 -3.26
C GLU A 142 -18.15 10.46 -2.59
N LYS A 143 -19.08 9.88 -3.38
CA LYS A 143 -20.24 9.16 -2.81
C LYS A 143 -19.84 8.00 -1.92
N MET A 144 -18.84 7.20 -2.33
CA MET A 144 -18.34 6.08 -1.51
C MET A 144 -17.72 6.61 -0.22
N ILE A 145 -16.85 7.62 -0.30
CA ILE A 145 -16.24 8.25 0.88
C ILE A 145 -17.32 8.79 1.83
N GLU A 146 -18.29 9.55 1.33
CA GLU A 146 -19.41 10.06 2.12
C GLU A 146 -20.22 8.94 2.79
N SER A 147 -20.41 7.81 2.10
CA SER A 147 -21.06 6.64 2.69
C SER A 147 -20.26 6.08 3.84
N TYR A 148 -18.97 5.81 3.65
CA TYR A 148 -18.12 5.28 4.72
C TYR A 148 -17.92 6.27 5.87
N LEU A 149 -17.95 7.59 5.62
CA LEU A 149 -17.95 8.59 6.68
C LEU A 149 -19.21 8.51 7.56
N ARG A 150 -20.38 8.19 6.98
CA ARG A 150 -21.60 7.92 7.74
C ARG A 150 -21.47 6.63 8.55
N GLU A 151 -21.02 5.55 7.93
CA GLU A 151 -20.76 4.27 8.60
C GLU A 151 -19.82 4.43 9.79
N LEU A 152 -18.72 5.18 9.63
CA LEU A 152 -17.78 5.49 10.71
C LEU A 152 -18.42 6.33 11.83
N SER A 153 -19.38 7.20 11.51
CA SER A 153 -20.14 7.93 12.54
C SER A 153 -20.98 6.98 13.37
N LEU A 154 -21.71 6.08 12.72
CA LEU A 154 -22.55 5.07 13.40
C LEU A 154 -21.70 4.15 14.27
N PHE A 155 -20.56 3.69 13.76
CA PHE A 155 -19.61 2.88 14.52
C PHE A 155 -19.10 3.61 15.78
N LYS A 156 -18.83 4.92 15.69
CA LYS A 156 -18.37 5.72 16.84
C LYS A 156 -19.46 5.94 17.89
N GLU A 157 -20.72 5.98 17.49
CA GLU A 157 -21.85 6.14 18.41
C GLU A 157 -22.08 4.87 19.24
N ASN A 158 -22.05 3.69 18.60
CA ASN A 158 -22.14 2.40 19.29
C ASN A 158 -21.48 1.28 18.48
N SER A 159 -20.21 1.00 18.75
CA SER A 159 -19.41 0.04 17.98
C SER A 159 -19.92 -1.40 18.08
N TYR A 160 -20.38 -1.83 19.26
CA TYR A 160 -20.91 -3.19 19.46
C TYR A 160 -22.21 -3.40 18.68
N GLU A 161 -23.17 -2.47 18.81
CA GLU A 161 -24.43 -2.55 18.07
C GLU A 161 -24.21 -2.48 16.55
N TYR A 162 -23.34 -1.58 16.08
CA TYR A 162 -22.98 -1.46 14.67
C TYR A 162 -22.43 -2.78 14.11
N LEU A 163 -21.59 -3.47 14.87
CA LEU A 163 -21.01 -4.77 14.49
C LEU A 163 -21.97 -5.96 14.74
N GLY A 164 -23.16 -5.74 15.29
CA GLY A 164 -24.08 -6.81 15.69
C GLY A 164 -23.55 -7.69 16.83
N LEU A 165 -22.68 -7.13 17.69
CA LEU A 165 -22.06 -7.78 18.83
C LEU A 165 -22.79 -7.40 20.13
N GLU A 166 -22.80 -8.31 21.11
CA GLU A 166 -23.28 -7.98 22.45
C GLU A 166 -22.30 -7.05 23.15
N ASN A 167 -22.82 -5.97 23.76
CA ASN A 167 -21.99 -5.05 24.53
C ASN A 167 -21.66 -5.72 25.89
N PRO A 168 -20.37 -5.98 26.20
CA PRO A 168 -20.00 -6.66 27.43
C PRO A 168 -20.39 -5.89 28.70
N ASN A 169 -20.70 -4.59 28.59
CA ASN A 169 -21.11 -3.73 29.70
C ASN A 169 -22.63 -3.54 29.82
N SER A 170 -23.47 -4.14 28.96
CA SER A 170 -24.94 -3.96 29.03
C SER A 170 -25.66 -4.86 30.04
N ASN A 171 -24.92 -5.72 30.76
CA ASN A 171 -25.45 -6.60 31.82
C ASN A 171 -25.20 -6.09 33.25
N GLY A 172 -24.93 -4.78 33.43
CA GLY A 172 -24.67 -4.13 34.72
C GLY A 172 -25.81 -3.23 35.19
#